data_AF-A0A7J9QV15-F1
#
_entry.id   AF-A0A7J9QV15-F1
#
_cell.length_a   1.000
_cell.length_b   1.000
_cell.length_c   1.000
_cell.angle_alpha   90.00
_cell.angle_beta   90.00
_cell.angle_gamma   90.00
#
_symmetry.space_group_name_H-M   'P 1'
#
loop_
_entity.id
_entity.type
_entity.pdbx_description
1 polymer ?
#
loop_
_entity_poly.entity_id
_entity_poly.type
_entity_poly.pdbx_seq_one_letter_code
_entity_poly.pdbx_strand_id
1 'polypeptide(L)'
;HWLTINKTRAIENGCYVIAPDQVGNIYCGRSVIVDPYGKILVDMKKKQGIAYADIELKKIKQIRKVLPLLKNRRTDVYPTLKA
;
A
#
# COMPACT_ATOMS: atom_id res chain seq x y z
N HIS A 1 9.98 -9.23 -4.26
CA HIS A 1 9.37 -8.04 -4.88
C HIS A 1 8.03 -7.66 -4.24
N TRP A 2 7.13 -8.62 -4.04
CA TRP A 2 5.78 -8.41 -3.49
C TRP A 2 5.68 -7.37 -2.36
N LEU A 3 6.42 -7.58 -1.26
CA LEU A 3 6.34 -6.68 -0.11
C LEU A 3 6.84 -5.27 -0.42
N THR A 4 7.97 -5.16 -1.14
CA THR A 4 8.54 -3.87 -1.53
C THR A 4 7.57 -3.07 -2.38
N ILE A 5 6.99 -3.68 -3.42
CA ILE A 5 6.08 -2.99 -4.34
C ILE A 5 4.81 -2.54 -3.61
N ASN A 6 4.18 -3.42 -2.81
CA ASN A 6 2.98 -3.06 -2.07
C ASN A 6 3.24 -1.91 -1.07
N LYS A 7 4.39 -1.90 -0.40
CA LYS A 7 4.79 -0.77 0.45
C LYS A 7 4.99 0.51 -0.35
N THR A 8 5.68 0.44 -1.49
CA THR A 8 5.90 1.60 -2.36
C THR A 8 4.57 2.19 -2.83
N ARG A 9 3.63 1.37 -3.29
CA ARG A 9 2.30 1.83 -3.73
C ARG A 9 1.52 2.53 -2.62
N ALA A 10 1.62 2.03 -1.39
CA ALA A 10 0.99 2.65 -0.23
C ALA A 10 1.58 4.04 0.07
N ILE A 11 2.92 4.14 0.06
CA ILE A 11 3.65 5.37 0.39
C ILE A 11 3.43 6.44 -0.69
N GLU A 12 3.66 6.11 -1.96
CA GLU A 12 3.68 7.11 -3.04
C GLU A 12 2.28 7.73 -3.28
N ASN A 13 1.22 6.99 -2.98
CA ASN A 13 -0.17 7.45 -3.11
C ASN A 13 -0.78 7.89 -1.77
N GLY A 14 -0.08 7.66 -0.66
CA GLY A 14 -0.59 7.88 0.69
C GLY A 14 -1.93 7.17 0.91
N CYS A 15 -2.02 5.88 0.58
CA CYS A 15 -3.24 5.08 0.70
C CYS A 15 -2.97 3.73 1.40
N TYR A 16 -4.03 3.09 1.88
CA TYR A 16 -3.93 1.70 2.31
C TYR A 16 -3.83 0.79 1.10
N VAL A 17 -2.97 -0.21 1.18
CA VAL A 17 -2.86 -1.28 0.18
C VAL A 17 -3.22 -2.60 0.85
N ILE A 18 -4.23 -3.27 0.33
CA ILE A 18 -4.70 -4.59 0.78
C ILE A 18 -4.45 -5.54 -0.38
N ALA A 19 -3.49 -6.44 -0.22
CA ALA A 19 -3.05 -7.34 -1.27
C ALA A 19 -3.07 -8.79 -0.75
N PRO A 20 -4.18 -9.52 -0.94
CA PRO A 20 -4.22 -10.95 -0.67
C PRO A 20 -3.35 -11.71 -1.68
N ASP A 21 -2.74 -12.81 -1.24
CA ASP A 21 -1.98 -13.72 -2.10
C ASP A 21 -2.20 -15.18 -1.70
N GLN A 22 -1.98 -16.09 -2.65
CA GLN A 22 -2.12 -17.52 -2.47
C GLN A 22 -0.87 -18.12 -1.81
N VAL A 23 -1.05 -19.13 -0.97
CA VAL A 23 0.05 -19.92 -0.39
C VAL A 23 0.17 -21.29 -1.07
N GLY A 24 1.39 -21.80 -1.18
CA GLY A 24 1.70 -23.10 -1.79
C GLY A 24 2.12 -23.01 -3.26
N ASN A 25 2.52 -24.16 -3.83
CA ASN A 25 3.04 -24.27 -5.20
C ASN A 25 4.14 -23.23 -5.51
N ILE A 26 3.94 -22.41 -6.55
CA ILE A 26 4.85 -21.37 -7.01
C ILE A 26 4.56 -19.99 -6.42
N TYR A 27 3.51 -19.86 -5.59
CA TYR A 27 3.08 -18.56 -5.06
C TYR A 27 3.90 -18.14 -3.84
N CYS A 28 4.15 -16.84 -3.72
CA CYS A 28 4.98 -16.32 -2.64
C CYS A 28 4.21 -16.19 -1.31
N GLY A 29 2.87 -16.14 -1.38
CA GLY A 29 2.00 -15.87 -0.26
C GLY A 29 2.15 -14.44 0.21
N ARG A 30 2.05 -14.25 1.52
CA ARG A 30 2.15 -12.94 2.18
C ARG A 30 1.01 -12.02 1.77
N SER A 31 -0.24 -12.50 1.93
CA SER A 31 -1.38 -11.60 2.06
C SER A 31 -1.01 -10.48 3.05
N VAL A 32 -1.05 -9.24 2.57
CA VAL A 32 -0.46 -8.10 3.27
C VAL A 32 -1.43 -6.92 3.30
N ILE A 33 -1.43 -6.20 4.41
CA ILE A 33 -2.10 -4.90 4.55
C ILE A 33 -1.04 -3.88 4.94
N VAL A 34 -0.93 -2.81 4.16
CA VAL A 34 0.02 -1.71 4.37
C VAL A 34 -0.74 -0.41 4.54
N ASP A 35 -0.34 0.42 5.51
CA ASP A 35 -0.93 1.73 5.75
C ASP A 35 -0.37 2.83 4.82
N PRO A 36 -0.98 4.03 4.78
CA PRO A 36 -0.54 5.14 3.95
C PRO A 36 0.90 5.61 4.16
N TYR A 37 1.52 5.29 5.29
CA TYR A 37 2.91 5.65 5.59
C TYR A 37 3.90 4.51 5.27
N GLY A 38 3.40 3.38 4.77
CA GLY A 38 4.20 2.20 4.47
C GLY A 38 4.39 1.25 5.64
N LYS A 39 3.68 1.42 6.77
CA LYS A 39 3.71 0.45 7.87
C LYS A 39 2.91 -0.78 7.48
N ILE A 40 3.50 -1.96 7.63
CA ILE A 40 2.81 -3.23 7.47
C ILE A 40 1.93 -3.46 8.71
N LEU A 41 0.62 -3.56 8.50
CA LEU A 41 -0.36 -3.87 9.53
C LEU A 41 -0.58 -5.37 9.66
N VAL A 42 -0.57 -6.08 8.52
CA VAL A 42 -0.72 -7.53 8.43
C VAL A 42 0.28 -8.06 7.44
N ASP A 43 0.92 -9.18 7.76
CA ASP A 43 1.69 -10.01 6.84
C ASP A 43 1.50 -11.48 7.21
N MET A 44 0.69 -12.19 6.42
CA MET A 44 0.34 -13.58 6.68
C MET A 44 1.48 -14.57 6.37
N LYS A 45 2.63 -14.09 5.86
CA LYS A 45 3.76 -14.94 5.44
C LYS A 45 3.27 -16.08 4.55
N LYS A 46 3.70 -17.32 4.80
CA LYS A 46 3.26 -18.50 4.03
C LYS A 46 2.10 -19.27 4.68
N LYS A 47 1.30 -18.62 5.53
CA LYS A 47 0.20 -19.28 6.25
C LYS A 47 -1.13 -19.11 5.49
N GLN A 48 -1.86 -20.21 5.34
CA GLN A 48 -3.26 -20.17 4.93
C GLN A 48 -4.12 -19.61 6.08
N GLY A 49 -5.14 -18.82 5.76
CA GLY A 49 -6.10 -18.33 6.75
C GLY A 49 -6.73 -17.00 6.35
N ILE A 50 -7.28 -16.33 7.36
CA ILE A 50 -7.91 -15.00 7.24
C ILE A 50 -7.24 -14.08 8.27
N ALA A 51 -7.00 -12.84 7.88
CA ALA A 51 -6.49 -11.79 8.77
C ALA A 51 -7.35 -10.53 8.64
N TYR A 52 -7.43 -9.78 9.73
CA TYR A 52 -8.21 -8.56 9.83
C TYR A 52 -7.31 -7.38 10.19
N ALA A 53 -7.67 -6.18 9.74
CA ALA A 53 -7.04 -4.94 10.17
C ALA A 53 -8.06 -3.80 10.15
N ASP A 54 -7.98 -2.92 11.15
CA ASP A 54 -8.81 -1.73 11.22
C ASP A 54 -8.26 -0.63 10.31
N ILE A 55 -9.13 -0.06 9.48
CA ILE A 55 -8.77 1.00 8.53
C ILE A 55 -9.27 2.33 9.05
N GLU A 56 -8.34 3.29 9.17
CA GLU A 56 -8.66 4.62 9.63
C GLU A 56 -8.48 5.66 8.52
N LEU A 57 -9.59 6.09 7.92
CA LEU A 57 -9.57 7.03 6.80
C LEU A 57 -9.00 8.40 7.16
N LYS A 58 -9.04 8.80 8.44
CA LYS A 58 -8.44 10.05 8.91
C LYS A 58 -6.91 10.06 8.73
N LYS A 59 -6.28 8.88 8.80
CA LYS A 59 -4.83 8.71 8.62
C LYS A 59 -4.39 9.03 7.20
N ILE A 60 -5.19 8.70 6.18
CA ILE A 60 -4.93 9.08 4.78
C ILE A 60 -4.79 10.60 4.67
N LYS A 61 -5.75 11.35 5.22
CA LYS A 61 -5.75 12.81 5.18
C LYS A 61 -4.55 13.39 5.93
N GLN A 62 -4.19 12.82 7.07
CA GLN A 62 -3.03 13.25 7.86
C GLN A 62 -1.71 13.00 7.10
N ILE A 63 -1.51 11.79 6.58
CA ILE A 63 -0.28 11.44 5.87
C ILE A 63 -0.12 12.27 4.60
N ARG A 64 -1.18 12.50 3.81
CA ARG A 64 -1.10 13.37 2.63
C ARG A 64 -0.85 14.86 2.96
N LYS A 65 -1.03 15.29 4.21
CA LYS A 65 -0.58 16.62 4.66
C LYS A 65 0.92 16.64 4.97
N VAL A 66 1.44 15.59 5.61
CA VAL A 66 2.86 15.48 5.98
C VAL A 66 3.73 15.16 4.74
N LEU A 67 3.25 14.28 3.86
CA LEU A 67 3.90 13.85 2.62
C LEU A 67 2.99 14.18 1.42
N PRO A 68 2.97 15.43 0.93
CA PRO A 68 2.06 15.90 -0.12
C PRO A 68 2.50 15.47 -1.53
N LEU A 69 2.91 14.21 -1.71
CA LEU A 69 3.50 13.70 -2.96
C LEU A 69 2.61 13.92 -4.18
N LEU A 70 1.31 13.63 -4.04
CA LEU A 70 0.32 13.82 -5.11
C LEU A 70 0.14 15.30 -5.50
N LYS A 71 0.27 16.22 -4.54
CA LYS A 71 0.20 17.67 -4.80
C LYS A 71 1.46 18.19 -5.48
N ASN A 72 2.61 17.57 -5.19
CA ASN A 72 3.90 17.97 -5.72
C ASN A 72 4.18 17.39 -7.13
N ARG A 73 3.21 16.70 -7.74
CA ARG A 73 3.34 16.19 -9.09
C ARG A 73 3.51 17.33 -10.10
N ARG A 74 4.47 17.18 -11.00
CA ARG A 74 4.79 18.07 -12.12
C ARG A 74 3.92 17.76 -13.33
N THR A 75 2.63 18.06 -13.22
CA THR A 75 1.66 17.87 -14.31
C THR A 75 1.96 18.73 -15.54
N ASP A 76 2.82 19.74 -15.41
CA ASP A 76 3.37 20.52 -16.51
C ASP A 76 4.41 19.75 -17.35
N VAL A 77 5.17 18.84 -16.73
CA VAL A 77 6.19 18.01 -17.42
C VAL A 77 5.59 16.72 -17.97
N TYR A 78 4.62 16.12 -17.26
CA TYR A 78 3.93 14.89 -17.67
C TYR A 78 2.40 15.06 -17.72
N PRO A 79 1.87 15.92 -18.60
CA PRO A 79 0.45 16.34 -18.57
C PRO A 79 -0.54 15.22 -18.90
N THR A 80 -0.13 14.21 -19.64
CA THR A 80 -1.00 13.09 -20.06
C THR A 80 -1.12 12.00 -18.98
N LEU A 81 -0.27 12.02 -17.96
CA LEU A 81 -0.28 11.02 -16.90
C LEU A 81 -1.33 11.36 -15.84
N LYS A 82 -2.51 10.73 -15.94
CA LYS A 82 -3.59 10.87 -14.97
C LYS A 82 -3.23 10.25 -13.61
N ALA A 83 -3.75 10.84 -12.54
CA ALA A 83 -3.66 10.31 -11.18
C ALA A 83 -4.68 9.19 -10.97
#